data_AF-A0A8T4BBA8-F1
#
_entry.id   AF-A0A8T4BBA8-F1
#
_cell.length_a   1.000
_cell.length_b   1.000
_cell.length_c   1.000
_cell.angle_alpha   90.00
_cell.angle_beta   90.00
_cell.angle_gamma   90.00
#
_symmetry.space_group_name_H-M   'P 1'
#
loop_
_entity.id
_entity.type
_entity.pdbx_description
1 polymer ?
#
loop_
_entity_poly.entity_id
_entity_poly.type
_entity_poly.pdbx_seq_one_letter_code
_entity_poly.pdbx_strand_id
1 'polypeptide(L)'
;METLQMDDDAVTIATHAPNKVKNIFKQIETVVVKPDNRRHGRRRFDKKGGGRQKQEKRLNRQKYLEYKYAARDILDNPEVPEEHRSNVLGQIWAKGERVSIEESLTFIEQKEAELVLPSEVADSLRVLVKKMTTRR
;
A
#
# COMPACT_ATOMS: atom_id res chain seq x y z
N MET A 1 -11.07 -101.14 -35.32
CA MET A 1 -9.63 -101.41 -35.14
C MET A 1 -9.01 -101.15 -36.50
N GLU A 2 -8.62 -99.90 -36.78
CA GLU A 2 -7.25 -99.38 -36.54
C GLU A 2 -6.30 -100.06 -37.55
N THR A 3 -5.76 -99.36 -38.56
CA THR A 3 -4.62 -98.44 -38.42
C THR A 3 -4.55 -97.33 -39.48
N LEU A 4 -4.03 -96.18 -39.05
CA LEU A 4 -3.54 -95.01 -39.78
C LEU A 4 -2.28 -95.30 -40.62
N GLN A 5 -2.10 -94.57 -41.74
CA GLN A 5 -0.95 -93.67 -42.06
C GLN A 5 -1.16 -93.11 -43.49
N MET A 6 -1.33 -91.80 -43.72
CA MET A 6 -0.32 -90.72 -43.82
C MET A 6 0.75 -90.99 -44.89
N ASP A 7 0.64 -90.30 -46.03
CA ASP A 7 1.75 -89.94 -46.90
C ASP A 7 1.54 -88.53 -47.47
N ASP A 8 2.64 -87.78 -47.43
CA ASP A 8 2.82 -86.35 -47.66
C ASP A 8 2.86 -85.96 -49.14
N ASP A 9 2.10 -84.93 -49.54
CA ASP A 9 2.35 -84.17 -50.77
C ASP A 9 2.63 -82.69 -50.44
N ALA A 10 3.88 -82.30 -50.69
CA ALA A 10 4.48 -81.04 -50.32
C ALA A 10 3.93 -79.85 -51.12
N VAL A 11 3.23 -78.94 -50.44
CA VAL A 11 2.92 -77.60 -50.95
C VAL A 11 4.12 -76.69 -50.69
N THR A 12 4.91 -76.39 -51.73
CA THR A 12 6.00 -75.41 -51.69
C THR A 12 5.45 -73.98 -51.72
N ILE A 13 5.05 -73.48 -50.55
CA ILE A 13 4.77 -72.05 -50.35
C ILE A 13 6.09 -71.39 -49.96
N ALA A 14 6.71 -70.68 -50.90
CA ALA A 14 7.85 -69.83 -50.62
C ALA A 14 7.50 -68.85 -49.48
N THR A 15 8.09 -69.07 -48.31
CA THR A 15 7.95 -68.20 -47.15
C THR A 15 8.60 -66.86 -47.44
N HIS A 16 7.79 -65.87 -47.83
CA HIS A 16 8.21 -64.47 -47.82
C HIS A 16 8.47 -64.08 -46.36
N ALA A 17 9.74 -63.92 -46.01
CA ALA A 17 10.15 -63.47 -44.68
C ALA A 17 9.41 -62.16 -44.34
N PRO A 18 8.71 -62.05 -43.19
CA PRO A 18 8.12 -60.79 -42.81
C PRO A 18 9.26 -59.80 -42.55
N ASN A 19 9.38 -58.84 -43.45
CA ASN A 19 10.30 -57.72 -43.38
C ASN A 19 10.21 -57.14 -41.97
N LYS A 20 11.29 -57.26 -41.19
CA LYS A 20 11.33 -56.89 -39.77
C LYS A 20 11.13 -55.38 -39.67
N VAL A 21 9.87 -54.96 -39.53
CA VAL A 21 9.50 -53.54 -39.39
C VAL A 21 10.26 -53.03 -38.18
N LYS A 22 11.23 -52.14 -38.42
CA LYS A 22 12.03 -51.55 -37.34
C LYS A 22 11.03 -50.73 -36.52
N ASN A 23 10.73 -51.17 -35.30
CA ASN A 23 9.87 -50.44 -34.37
C ASN A 23 10.41 -49.02 -34.21
N ILE A 24 9.70 -48.06 -34.81
CA ILE A 24 10.06 -46.64 -34.88
C ILE A 24 9.86 -45.98 -33.50
N PHE A 25 9.20 -46.67 -32.58
CA PHE A 25 9.04 -46.29 -31.18
C PHE A 25 10.25 -46.68 -30.31
N LYS A 26 11.48 -46.48 -30.80
CA LYS A 26 12.63 -46.44 -29.89
C LYS A 26 12.34 -45.30 -28.91
N GLN A 27 12.05 -45.66 -27.66
CA GLN A 27 11.97 -44.72 -26.55
C GLN A 27 13.26 -43.93 -26.56
N ILE A 28 13.16 -42.66 -26.94
CA ILE A 28 14.26 -41.72 -26.77
C ILE A 28 14.38 -41.60 -25.25
N GLU A 29 15.38 -42.26 -24.67
CA GLU A 29 15.78 -42.06 -23.28
C GLU A 29 16.33 -40.64 -23.18
N THR A 30 15.40 -39.68 -23.13
CA THR A 30 15.73 -38.33 -22.75
C THR A 30 16.13 -38.41 -21.29
N VAL A 31 17.37 -38.01 -20.98
CA VAL A 31 17.80 -37.84 -19.60
C VAL A 31 16.93 -36.72 -19.03
N VAL A 32 15.83 -37.10 -18.38
CA VAL A 32 14.94 -36.16 -17.72
C VAL A 32 15.71 -35.60 -16.53
N VAL A 33 16.42 -34.49 -16.74
CA VAL A 33 16.94 -33.68 -15.65
C VAL A 33 15.70 -33.18 -14.90
N LYS A 34 15.44 -33.78 -13.73
CA LYS A 34 14.36 -33.35 -12.85
C LYS A 34 14.55 -31.85 -12.62
N PRO A 35 13.56 -30.99 -12.95
CA PRO A 35 13.70 -29.58 -12.66
C PRO A 35 13.92 -29.47 -11.15
N ASP A 36 14.99 -28.79 -10.76
CA ASP A 36 15.28 -28.53 -9.36
C ASP A 36 14.07 -27.84 -8.75
N ASN A 37 13.33 -28.58 -7.93
CA ASN A 37 12.07 -28.15 -7.33
C ASN A 37 12.34 -27.20 -6.16
N ARG A 38 13.42 -26.41 -6.24
CA ARG A 38 13.58 -25.16 -5.51
C ARG A 38 12.45 -24.25 -5.95
N ARG A 39 11.31 -24.43 -5.27
CA ARG A 39 10.23 -23.46 -5.16
C ARG A 39 10.92 -22.13 -4.99
N HIS A 40 10.97 -21.34 -6.05
CA HIS A 40 11.56 -20.01 -6.02
C HIS A 40 10.74 -19.27 -4.98
N GLY A 41 11.25 -19.21 -3.75
CA GLY A 41 10.54 -18.70 -2.60
C GLY A 41 10.03 -17.34 -3.01
N ARG A 42 8.71 -17.16 -3.00
CA ARG A 42 8.03 -15.92 -3.40
C ARG A 42 8.90 -14.76 -2.94
N ARG A 43 9.49 -14.01 -3.88
CA ARG A 43 10.43 -12.94 -3.57
C ARG A 43 9.76 -12.03 -2.55
N ARG A 44 10.12 -12.15 -1.27
CA ARG A 44 9.66 -11.25 -0.20
C ARG A 44 10.49 -9.97 -0.26
N PHE A 45 10.60 -9.36 -1.44
CA PHE A 45 11.37 -8.12 -1.62
C PHE A 45 10.62 -7.00 -2.33
N ASP A 46 9.43 -7.29 -2.90
CA ASP A 46 8.51 -6.26 -3.41
C ASP A 46 7.52 -5.71 -2.36
N LYS A 47 7.75 -6.01 -1.07
CA LYS A 47 7.09 -5.29 0.03
C LYS A 47 7.94 -4.13 0.55
N LYS A 48 8.64 -3.44 -0.36
CA LYS A 48 9.23 -2.12 -0.10
C LYS A 48 8.25 -0.98 -0.42
N GLY A 49 6.96 -1.28 -0.57
CA GLY A 49 5.89 -0.28 -0.62
C GLY A 49 5.05 -0.37 0.65
N GLY A 50 5.05 0.68 1.46
CA GLY A 50 4.26 0.76 2.69
C GLY A 50 5.05 1.02 3.96
N GLY A 51 6.19 1.72 3.88
CA GLY A 51 6.76 2.35 5.07
C GLY A 51 5.67 3.20 5.75
N ARG A 52 5.64 3.22 7.09
CA ARG A 52 4.70 4.07 7.82
C ARG A 52 4.84 5.51 7.31
N GLN A 53 3.74 6.11 6.86
CA GLN A 53 3.66 7.55 6.58
C GLN A 53 4.26 8.28 7.80
N LYS A 54 5.08 9.30 7.55
CA LYS A 54 5.61 10.12 8.65
C LYS A 54 4.42 10.59 9.50
N GLN A 55 4.49 10.25 10.77
CA GLN A 55 3.54 10.69 11.79
C GLN A 55 3.79 12.17 12.05
N GLU A 56 3.12 13.01 11.27
CA GLU A 56 3.13 14.46 11.46
C GLU A 56 2.29 14.82 12.67
N LYS A 57 2.78 15.78 13.48
CA LYS A 57 2.03 16.25 14.63
C LYS A 57 0.81 17.04 14.12
N ARG A 58 -0.38 16.68 14.60
CA ARG A 58 -1.66 17.29 14.18
C ARG A 58 -2.50 17.66 15.39
N LEU A 59 -3.43 18.58 15.18
CA LEU A 59 -4.39 19.00 16.20
C LEU A 59 -5.43 17.90 16.45
N ASN A 60 -5.81 17.69 17.72
CA ASN A 60 -6.74 16.63 18.06
C ASN A 60 -8.18 17.03 17.72
N ARG A 61 -8.77 16.37 16.71
CA ARG A 61 -10.16 16.59 16.27
C ARG A 61 -11.19 16.57 17.42
N GLN A 62 -11.00 15.73 18.44
CA GLN A 62 -11.94 15.59 19.56
C GLN A 62 -12.01 16.85 20.43
N LYS A 63 -10.93 17.64 20.46
CA LYS A 63 -10.82 18.87 21.25
C LYS A 63 -11.33 20.12 20.52
N TYR A 64 -12.07 19.94 19.43
CA TYR A 64 -12.56 21.07 18.63
C TYR A 64 -13.39 22.07 19.47
N LEU A 65 -14.28 21.56 20.33
CA LEU A 65 -15.11 22.44 21.16
C LEU A 65 -14.27 23.24 22.17
N GLU A 66 -13.32 22.59 22.84
CA GLU A 66 -12.39 23.25 23.76
C GLU A 66 -11.58 24.34 23.05
N TYR A 67 -11.05 24.03 21.87
CA TYR A 67 -10.37 25.01 21.03
C TYR A 67 -11.29 26.16 20.60
N LYS A 68 -12.51 25.86 20.15
CA LYS A 68 -13.47 26.87 19.66
C LYS A 68 -13.78 27.90 20.74
N TYR A 69 -14.02 27.46 21.97
CA TYR A 69 -14.33 28.38 23.07
C TYR A 69 -13.09 29.16 23.52
N ALA A 70 -11.95 28.51 23.72
CA ALA A 70 -10.71 29.19 24.14
C ALA A 70 -10.21 30.18 23.09
N ALA A 71 -10.23 29.82 21.80
CA ALA A 71 -9.83 30.71 20.73
C ALA A 71 -10.80 31.89 20.56
N ARG A 72 -12.10 31.67 20.80
CA ARG A 72 -13.09 32.75 20.73
C ARG A 72 -12.89 33.77 21.84
N ASP A 73 -12.56 33.32 23.04
CA ASP A 73 -12.22 34.18 24.19
C ASP A 73 -10.96 35.04 23.89
N ILE A 74 -9.90 34.41 23.36
CA ILE A 74 -8.68 35.12 22.95
C ILE A 74 -8.92 36.13 21.82
N LEU A 75 -9.85 35.82 20.90
CA LEU A 75 -10.19 36.69 19.76
C LEU A 75 -11.25 37.75 20.11
N ASP A 76 -11.81 37.75 21.32
CA ASP A 76 -12.80 38.76 21.75
C ASP A 76 -12.16 40.09 22.17
N ASN A 77 -11.05 40.44 21.53
CA ASN A 77 -10.35 41.69 21.75
C ASN A 77 -10.83 42.75 20.74
N PRO A 78 -11.06 44.01 21.16
CA PRO A 78 -11.55 45.07 20.28
C PRO A 78 -10.57 45.44 19.16
N GLU A 79 -9.30 45.08 19.33
CA GLU A 79 -8.22 45.30 18.36
C GLU A 79 -8.29 44.33 17.17
N VAL A 80 -9.03 43.22 17.29
CA VAL A 80 -9.24 42.28 16.18
C VAL A 80 -10.61 42.56 15.53
N PRO A 81 -10.63 42.95 14.24
CA PRO A 81 -11.88 43.18 13.51
C PRO A 81 -12.79 41.95 13.55
N GLU A 82 -14.07 42.15 13.88
CA GLU A 82 -15.03 41.05 14.05
C GLU A 82 -15.15 40.17 12.79
N GLU A 83 -15.03 40.80 11.61
CA GLU A 83 -15.04 40.16 10.30
C GLU A 83 -13.95 39.08 10.16
N HIS A 84 -12.80 39.27 10.81
CA HIS A 84 -11.66 38.36 10.71
C HIS A 84 -11.65 37.28 11.80
N ARG A 85 -12.35 37.48 12.92
CA ARG A 85 -12.35 36.52 14.05
C ARG A 85 -12.79 35.12 13.63
N SER A 86 -13.93 35.02 12.95
CA SER A 86 -14.48 33.73 12.50
C SER A 86 -13.59 33.07 11.44
N ASN A 87 -13.03 33.87 10.54
CA ASN A 87 -12.16 33.38 9.47
C ASN A 87 -10.84 32.84 10.02
N VAL A 88 -10.18 33.63 10.88
CA VAL A 88 -8.92 33.24 11.56
C VAL A 88 -9.14 31.98 12.40
N LEU A 89 -10.20 31.93 13.22
CA LEU A 89 -10.51 30.78 14.05
C LEU A 89 -10.68 29.49 13.21
N GLY A 90 -11.45 29.58 12.13
CA GLY A 90 -11.72 28.44 11.24
C GLY A 90 -10.48 27.99 10.47
N GLN A 91 -9.68 28.93 9.96
CA GLN A 91 -8.47 28.63 9.18
C GLN A 91 -7.36 28.03 10.04
N ILE A 92 -7.12 28.56 11.25
CA ILE A 92 -6.14 27.99 12.20
C ILE A 92 -6.51 26.53 12.49
N TRP A 93 -7.78 26.27 12.79
CA TRP A 93 -8.24 24.90 13.05
C TRP A 93 -8.08 23.99 11.81
N ALA A 94 -8.53 24.44 10.65
CA ALA A 94 -8.46 23.66 9.42
C ALA A 94 -7.01 23.32 9.06
N LYS A 95 -6.08 24.27 9.16
CA LYS A 95 -4.65 24.04 8.87
C LYS A 95 -4.01 23.11 9.90
N GLY A 96 -4.23 23.37 11.19
CA GLY A 96 -3.67 22.57 12.30
C GLY A 96 -4.15 21.12 12.33
N GLU A 97 -5.42 20.90 11.99
CA GLU A 97 -6.04 19.59 11.97
C GLU A 97 -5.74 18.85 10.65
N ARG A 98 -5.99 19.48 9.49
CA ARG A 98 -5.92 18.81 8.18
C ARG A 98 -4.50 18.67 7.62
N VAL A 99 -3.63 19.62 7.93
CA VAL A 99 -2.27 19.68 7.39
C VAL A 99 -1.29 19.35 8.50
N SER A 100 -0.86 20.35 9.26
CA SER A 100 0.09 20.20 10.36
C SER A 100 -0.04 21.36 11.35
N ILE A 101 0.52 21.19 12.54
CA ILE A 101 0.59 22.28 13.53
C ILE A 101 1.48 23.41 13.05
N GLU A 102 2.56 23.11 12.34
CA GLU A 102 3.48 24.12 11.81
C GLU A 102 2.76 25.05 10.85
N GLU A 103 1.95 24.53 9.93
CA GLU A 103 1.11 25.32 9.02
C GLU A 103 0.12 26.23 9.76
N SER A 104 -0.39 25.77 10.90
CA SER A 104 -1.24 26.59 11.76
C SER A 104 -0.47 27.74 12.41
N LEU A 105 0.78 27.53 12.82
CA LEU A 105 1.63 28.56 13.42
C LEU A 105 2.08 29.58 12.37
N THR A 106 2.51 29.11 11.19
CA THR A 106 2.86 29.97 10.05
C THR A 106 1.70 30.85 9.63
N PHE A 107 0.46 30.33 9.69
CA PHE A 107 -0.72 31.14 9.39
C PHE A 107 -0.97 32.23 10.44
N ILE A 108 -0.72 31.98 11.72
CA ILE A 108 -0.81 33.00 12.77
C ILE A 108 0.26 34.08 12.55
N GLU A 109 1.50 33.68 12.25
CA GLU A 109 2.61 34.59 11.90
C GLU A 109 2.27 35.46 10.68
N GLN A 110 1.69 34.86 9.64
CA GLN A 110 1.25 35.60 8.46
C GLN A 110 0.18 36.64 8.82
N LYS A 111 -0.79 36.30 9.67
CA LYS A 111 -1.86 37.22 10.07
C LYS A 111 -1.40 38.32 11.03
N GLU A 112 -0.39 38.05 11.83
CA GLU A 112 0.31 39.07 12.62
C GLU A 112 1.08 40.03 11.69
N ALA A 113 1.80 39.51 10.69
CA ALA A 113 2.52 40.33 9.71
C ALA A 113 1.58 41.19 8.83
N GLU A 114 0.38 40.70 8.55
CA GLU A 114 -0.68 41.46 7.86
C GLU A 114 -1.38 42.50 8.76
N LEU A 115 -0.98 42.62 10.04
CA LEU A 115 -1.60 43.50 11.05
C LEU A 115 -3.09 43.22 11.30
N VAL A 116 -3.53 41.98 11.05
CA VAL A 116 -4.89 41.52 11.33
C VAL A 116 -5.04 41.11 12.79
N LEU A 117 -3.96 40.60 13.40
CA LEU A 117 -3.91 40.19 14.79
C LEU A 117 -2.82 40.99 15.53
N PRO A 118 -3.12 41.55 16.71
CA PRO A 118 -2.08 42.10 17.56
C PRO A 118 -1.19 40.98 18.11
N SER A 119 0.06 41.33 18.42
CA SER A 119 1.09 40.36 18.81
C SER A 119 0.70 39.53 20.03
N GLU A 120 0.06 40.16 21.03
CA GLU A 120 -0.39 39.49 22.26
C GLU A 120 -1.41 38.38 21.99
N VAL A 121 -2.33 38.63 21.06
CA VAL A 121 -3.36 37.66 20.64
C VAL A 121 -2.73 36.54 19.83
N ALA A 122 -1.82 36.88 18.91
CA ALA A 122 -1.07 35.91 18.12
C ALA A 122 -0.28 34.94 19.02
N ASP A 123 0.41 35.45 20.04
CA ASP A 123 1.16 34.65 21.01
C ASP A 123 0.26 33.73 21.84
N SER A 124 -0.88 34.25 22.31
CA SER A 124 -1.87 33.46 23.03
C SER A 124 -2.42 32.31 22.17
N LEU A 125 -2.69 32.56 20.89
CA LEU A 125 -3.12 31.53 19.94
C LEU A 125 -2.02 30.49 19.68
N ARG A 126 -0.75 30.90 19.56
CA ARG A 126 0.39 29.97 19.41
C ARG A 126 0.48 29.02 20.60
N VAL A 127 0.30 29.52 21.82
CA VAL A 127 0.31 28.71 23.05
C VAL A 127 -0.87 27.75 23.07
N LEU A 128 -2.07 28.22 22.73
CA LEU A 128 -3.28 27.39 22.67
C LEU A 128 -3.12 26.23 21.67
N VAL A 129 -2.65 26.53 20.46
CA VAL A 129 -2.43 25.52 19.42
C VAL A 129 -1.45 24.46 19.92
N LYS A 130 -0.31 24.87 20.50
CA LYS A 130 0.71 23.95 21.06
C LYS A 130 0.15 23.05 22.18
N LYS A 131 -0.71 23.58 23.05
CA LYS A 131 -1.35 22.84 24.15
C LYS A 131 -2.32 21.75 23.66
N MET A 132 -2.99 21.98 22.54
CA MET A 132 -4.03 21.07 22.00
C MET A 132 -3.49 20.07 20.96
N THR A 133 -2.17 20.02 20.80
CA THR A 133 -1.51 19.06 19.90
C THR A 133 -1.54 17.65 20.46
N THR A 134 -1.60 16.67 19.58
CA THR A 134 -1.37 15.27 19.97
C THR A 134 -0.39 14.66 18.98
N ARG A 135 0.62 13.96 19.49
CA ARG A 135 1.56 13.23 18.66
C ARG A 135 0.88 11.92 18.25
N ARG A 136 0.65 11.71 16.96
CA ARG A 136 -0.11 10.57 16.44
C ARG A 136 0.59 9.93 15.26
#